data_AF-A0A074YAM6-F1
#
_entry.id   AF-A0A074YAM6-F1
#
_cell.length_a   1.000
_cell.length_b   1.000
_cell.length_c   1.000
_cell.angle_alpha   90.00
_cell.angle_beta   90.00
_cell.angle_gamma   90.00
#
_symmetry.space_group_name_H-M   'P 1'
#
loop_
_entity.id
_entity.type
_entity.pdbx_description
1 polymer ?
#
loop_
_entity_poly.entity_id
_entity_poly.type
_entity_poly.pdbx_seq_one_letter_code
_entity_poly.pdbx_strand_id
1 'polypeptide(L)'
;MPPTPPSFGDLQYWNTRFSKEDEFEWLADFTALEPWLRRAIGSSGDENERERDGKGKRVLHIGCGTSALSAALKELVKSPRQIHNVDYSDVVIERQRQRDLTNTGEEASKWSTLDLLSLAQVEEFKKQGRYDVIIDKSTSDAISCAEDVHVGLPYHMNTAMEQGSSLAISGHTQVYPLVILAIHLAYLATPGCQWMVLSYSASRFSYWEDESPQRLPHPTQLWKMVRHEKIEQPQDPKDTVHRPPTMHHLYILERTETPLG
;
A
#
# COMPACT_ATOMS: atom_id res chain seq x y z
N MET A 1 15.36 -13.52 -29.01
CA MET A 1 15.15 -12.37 -28.11
C MET A 1 14.57 -12.92 -26.82
N PRO A 2 15.05 -12.51 -25.63
CA PRO A 2 14.38 -12.84 -24.39
C PRO A 2 12.93 -12.30 -24.44
N PRO A 3 11.96 -12.97 -23.80
CA PRO A 3 10.60 -12.48 -23.75
C PRO A 3 10.57 -11.09 -23.10
N THR A 4 9.74 -10.20 -23.65
CA THR A 4 9.46 -8.90 -23.03
C THR A 4 8.97 -9.15 -21.61
N PRO A 5 9.54 -8.48 -20.59
CA PRO A 5 9.07 -8.66 -19.22
C PRO A 5 7.58 -8.28 -19.12
N PRO A 6 6.83 -8.92 -18.22
CA PRO A 6 5.43 -8.54 -17.98
C PRO A 6 5.30 -7.06 -17.61
N SER A 7 4.24 -6.41 -18.10
CA SER A 7 3.93 -5.03 -17.71
C SER A 7 3.25 -5.02 -16.34
N PHE A 8 4.05 -5.00 -15.27
CA PHE A 8 3.52 -5.00 -13.90
C PHE A 8 2.77 -3.71 -13.52
N GLY A 9 2.88 -2.64 -14.32
CA GLY A 9 2.04 -1.45 -14.18
C GLY A 9 0.67 -1.55 -14.85
N ASP A 10 0.44 -2.55 -15.72
CA ASP A 10 -0.77 -2.64 -16.55
C ASP A 10 -1.90 -3.41 -15.87
N LEU A 11 -3.04 -2.74 -15.65
CA LEU A 11 -4.24 -3.33 -15.08
C LEU A 11 -4.76 -4.56 -15.87
N GLN A 12 -4.66 -4.57 -17.20
CA GLN A 12 -5.15 -5.69 -18.00
C GLN A 12 -4.31 -6.95 -17.81
N TYR A 13 -2.99 -6.79 -17.60
CA TYR A 13 -2.13 -7.89 -17.21
C TYR A 13 -2.61 -8.53 -15.90
N TRP A 14 -2.88 -7.71 -14.87
CA TRP A 14 -3.35 -8.22 -13.58
C TRP A 14 -4.75 -8.81 -13.63
N ASN A 15 -5.70 -8.16 -14.30
CA ASN A 15 -7.04 -8.73 -14.50
C ASN A 15 -6.96 -10.11 -15.17
N THR A 16 -6.12 -10.25 -16.20
CA THR A 16 -5.91 -11.53 -16.89
C THR A 16 -5.30 -12.56 -15.95
N ARG A 17 -4.30 -12.19 -15.15
CA ARG A 17 -3.66 -13.08 -14.18
C ARG A 17 -4.64 -13.52 -13.08
N PHE A 18 -5.30 -12.56 -12.44
CA PHE A 18 -6.25 -12.79 -11.36
C PHE A 18 -7.52 -13.50 -11.81
N SER A 19 -7.84 -13.56 -13.10
CA SER A 19 -8.92 -14.41 -13.60
C SER A 19 -8.59 -15.92 -13.52
N LYS A 20 -7.31 -16.29 -13.42
CA LYS A 20 -6.84 -17.69 -13.46
C LYS A 20 -6.13 -18.11 -12.18
N GLU A 21 -5.46 -17.18 -11.51
CA GLU A 21 -4.69 -17.43 -10.31
C GLU A 21 -5.61 -17.74 -9.13
N ASP A 22 -5.31 -18.81 -8.38
CA ASP A 22 -6.05 -19.10 -7.16
C ASP A 22 -5.47 -18.30 -5.99
N GLU A 23 -4.24 -18.62 -5.60
CA GLU A 23 -3.47 -17.94 -4.55
C GLU A 23 -2.00 -17.85 -4.99
N PHE A 24 -1.38 -16.69 -4.76
CA PHE A 24 0.05 -16.50 -5.03
C PHE A 24 0.67 -15.52 -4.03
N GLU A 25 1.82 -15.89 -3.48
CA GLU A 25 2.57 -15.08 -2.53
C GLU A 25 3.78 -14.43 -3.23
N TRP A 26 3.73 -13.11 -3.43
CA TRP A 26 4.91 -12.34 -3.82
C TRP A 26 5.90 -12.19 -2.67
N LEU A 27 7.19 -12.27 -3.02
CA LEU A 27 8.36 -12.13 -2.14
C LEU A 27 8.48 -13.21 -1.06
N ALA A 28 7.98 -12.93 0.13
CA ALA A 28 8.03 -13.81 1.29
C ALA A 28 6.61 -13.99 1.84
N ASP A 29 6.41 -15.09 2.56
CA ASP A 29 5.14 -15.35 3.23
C ASP A 29 4.93 -14.40 4.43
N PHE A 30 3.73 -14.50 5.04
CA PHE A 30 3.32 -13.68 6.18
C PHE A 30 4.34 -13.66 7.34
N THR A 31 5.09 -14.74 7.57
CA THR A 31 6.01 -14.85 8.72
C THR A 31 7.12 -13.81 8.68
N ALA A 32 7.51 -13.35 7.49
CA ALA A 32 8.50 -12.28 7.32
C ALA A 32 8.00 -10.93 7.85
N LEU A 33 6.69 -10.68 7.78
CA LEU A 33 6.07 -9.43 8.23
C LEU A 33 5.44 -9.54 9.63
N GLU A 34 5.08 -10.74 10.07
CA GLU A 34 4.31 -10.97 11.29
C GLU A 34 4.87 -10.27 12.54
N PRO A 35 6.18 -10.36 12.89
CA PRO A 35 6.70 -9.70 14.08
C PRO A 35 6.54 -8.18 14.04
N TRP A 36 6.60 -7.61 12.84
CA TRP A 36 6.44 -6.18 12.60
C TRP A 36 4.97 -5.78 12.68
N LEU A 37 4.11 -6.54 12.02
CA LEU A 37 2.66 -6.31 12.02
C LEU A 37 2.06 -6.44 13.43
N ARG A 38 2.51 -7.41 14.23
CA ARG A 38 2.09 -7.56 15.63
C ARG A 38 2.42 -6.33 16.47
N ARG A 39 3.60 -5.73 16.27
CA ARG A 39 3.99 -4.47 16.93
C ARG A 39 3.18 -3.27 16.42
N ALA A 40 3.00 -3.19 15.10
CA ALA A 40 2.35 -2.06 14.45
C ALA A 40 0.85 -2.02 14.74
N ILE A 41 0.16 -3.15 14.65
CA ILE A 41 -1.29 -3.28 14.87
C ILE A 41 -1.60 -3.26 16.38
N GLY A 42 -0.69 -3.77 17.20
CA GLY A 42 -0.90 -4.01 18.63
C GLY A 42 -1.52 -5.39 18.85
N SER A 43 -0.99 -6.15 19.80
CA SER A 43 -1.59 -7.43 20.18
C SER A 43 -2.79 -7.17 21.08
N SER A 44 -3.77 -8.08 21.06
CA SER A 44 -5.03 -8.03 21.83
C SER A 44 -4.87 -8.01 23.38
N GLY A 45 -3.68 -7.70 23.91
CA GLY A 45 -3.37 -7.56 25.33
C GLY A 45 -2.42 -6.40 25.69
N ASP A 46 -2.11 -5.47 24.78
CA ASP A 46 -1.22 -4.33 25.10
C ASP A 46 -1.95 -3.29 25.98
N GLU A 47 -1.41 -3.00 27.16
CA GLU A 47 -2.07 -2.12 28.15
C GLU A 47 -2.18 -0.66 27.71
N ASN A 48 -1.31 -0.22 26.79
CA ASN A 48 -1.35 1.11 26.18
C ASN A 48 -2.51 1.28 25.17
N GLU A 49 -3.20 0.22 24.77
CA GLU A 49 -4.38 0.31 23.89
C GLU A 49 -5.66 0.75 24.62
N ARG A 50 -5.65 0.77 25.96
CA ARG A 50 -6.82 1.17 26.77
C ARG A 50 -7.27 2.61 26.51
N GLU A 51 -6.43 3.43 25.86
CA GLU A 51 -6.73 4.82 25.50
C GLU A 51 -7.53 4.98 24.18
N ARG A 52 -7.60 3.97 23.30
CA ARG A 52 -8.29 4.07 21.99
C ARG A 52 -9.68 3.44 21.99
N ASP A 53 -10.70 4.08 22.56
CA ASP A 53 -12.17 3.80 22.42
C ASP A 53 -12.64 2.31 22.36
N GLY A 54 -11.80 1.34 22.72
CA GLY A 54 -12.00 -0.10 22.46
C GLY A 54 -11.97 -0.55 20.98
N LYS A 55 -11.84 0.34 19.99
CA LYS A 55 -12.07 0.01 18.56
C LYS A 55 -10.88 -0.62 17.82
N GLY A 56 -9.67 -0.54 18.38
CA GLY A 56 -8.44 -1.06 17.78
C GLY A 56 -7.92 -0.24 16.58
N LYS A 57 -6.72 -0.58 16.07
CA LYS A 57 -6.09 0.10 14.93
C LYS A 57 -6.72 -0.31 13.59
N ARG A 58 -6.89 0.62 12.66
CA ARG A 58 -7.38 0.34 11.31
C ARG A 58 -6.23 0.03 10.35
N VAL A 59 -6.38 -1.05 9.58
CA VAL A 59 -5.35 -1.56 8.67
C VAL A 59 -5.81 -1.39 7.24
N LEU A 60 -4.98 -0.77 6.40
CA LEU A 60 -5.15 -0.73 4.95
C LEU A 60 -4.13 -1.65 4.31
N HIS A 61 -4.58 -2.70 3.63
CA HIS A 61 -3.72 -3.60 2.87
C HIS A 61 -3.86 -3.26 1.39
N ILE A 62 -2.83 -2.62 0.83
CA ILE A 62 -2.82 -2.15 -0.55
C ILE A 62 -2.30 -3.22 -1.51
N GLY A 63 -2.81 -3.20 -2.75
CA GLY A 63 -2.48 -4.18 -3.79
C GLY A 63 -2.59 -5.61 -3.28
N CYS A 64 -3.71 -5.91 -2.61
CA CYS A 64 -3.83 -7.14 -1.82
C CYS A 64 -3.73 -8.42 -2.67
N GLY A 65 -4.06 -8.33 -3.97
CA GLY A 65 -4.02 -9.45 -4.90
C GLY A 65 -4.71 -10.72 -4.39
N THR A 66 -4.20 -11.86 -4.81
CA THR A 66 -4.66 -13.19 -4.41
C THR A 66 -3.97 -13.72 -3.14
N SER A 67 -3.17 -12.90 -2.47
CA SER A 67 -2.32 -13.29 -1.33
C SER A 67 -3.14 -13.79 -0.13
N ALA A 68 -2.62 -14.82 0.55
CA ALA A 68 -3.13 -15.32 1.83
C ALA A 68 -2.93 -14.31 2.98
N LEU A 69 -2.09 -13.27 2.79
CA LEU A 69 -1.83 -12.23 3.77
C LEU A 69 -3.11 -11.59 4.31
N SER A 70 -4.09 -11.31 3.45
CA SER A 70 -5.38 -10.73 3.85
C SER A 70 -6.12 -11.58 4.89
N ALA A 71 -6.02 -12.92 4.80
CA ALA A 71 -6.60 -13.83 5.79
C ALA A 71 -5.76 -13.88 7.07
N ALA A 72 -4.43 -13.97 6.96
CA ALA A 72 -3.52 -14.01 8.10
C ALA A 72 -3.61 -12.75 8.99
N LEU A 73 -3.88 -11.58 8.39
CA LEU A 73 -4.07 -10.33 9.12
C LEU A 73 -5.22 -10.37 10.13
N LYS A 74 -6.22 -11.22 9.93
CA LYS A 74 -7.37 -11.35 10.84
C LYS A 74 -6.96 -11.81 12.24
N GLU A 75 -5.91 -12.63 12.32
CA GLU A 75 -5.34 -13.12 13.58
C GLU A 75 -4.62 -12.01 14.38
N LEU A 76 -4.39 -10.85 13.75
CA LEU A 76 -3.70 -9.71 14.36
C LEU A 76 -4.66 -8.60 14.82
N VAL A 77 -5.93 -8.65 14.46
CA VAL A 77 -6.93 -7.61 14.76
C VAL A 77 -8.02 -8.14 15.68
N LYS A 78 -8.71 -7.25 16.40
CA LYS A 78 -9.83 -7.62 17.29
C LYS A 78 -11.08 -7.98 16.48
N SER A 79 -11.24 -7.35 15.32
CA SER A 79 -12.32 -7.61 14.38
C SER A 79 -11.79 -7.54 12.94
N PRO A 80 -12.13 -8.50 12.07
CA PRO A 80 -11.79 -8.45 10.65
C PRO A 80 -12.25 -7.16 9.94
N ARG A 81 -13.28 -6.48 10.45
CA ARG A 81 -13.77 -5.18 9.94
C ARG A 81 -12.77 -4.04 10.05
N GLN A 82 -11.70 -4.22 10.84
CA GLN A 82 -10.58 -3.28 10.93
C GLN A 82 -9.68 -3.32 9.70
N ILE A 83 -9.72 -4.40 8.92
CA ILE A 83 -8.92 -4.61 7.72
C ILE A 83 -9.70 -4.11 6.51
N HIS A 84 -9.06 -3.25 5.73
CA HIS A 84 -9.54 -2.84 4.42
C HIS A 84 -8.51 -3.26 3.37
N ASN A 85 -8.86 -4.27 2.60
CA ASN A 85 -8.07 -4.76 1.48
C ASN A 85 -8.47 -3.99 0.22
N VAL A 86 -7.48 -3.50 -0.52
CA VAL A 86 -7.71 -2.77 -1.76
C VAL A 86 -6.76 -3.22 -2.85
N ASP A 87 -7.25 -3.15 -4.08
CA ASP A 87 -6.51 -3.46 -5.29
C ASP A 87 -7.17 -2.68 -6.44
N TYR A 88 -6.40 -2.25 -7.44
CA TYR A 88 -6.99 -1.56 -8.59
C TYR A 88 -7.73 -2.51 -9.55
N SER A 89 -7.54 -3.83 -9.39
CA SER A 89 -8.26 -4.87 -10.10
C SER A 89 -9.57 -5.22 -9.40
N ASP A 90 -10.69 -4.91 -10.03
CA ASP A 90 -12.02 -5.35 -9.58
C ASP A 90 -12.18 -6.87 -9.62
N VAL A 91 -11.52 -7.54 -10.59
CA VAL A 91 -11.52 -9.00 -10.73
C VAL A 91 -11.03 -9.68 -9.45
N VAL A 92 -9.90 -9.23 -8.88
CA VAL A 92 -9.36 -9.85 -7.67
C VAL A 92 -10.14 -9.47 -6.42
N ILE A 93 -10.62 -8.23 -6.36
CA ILE A 93 -11.44 -7.75 -5.24
C ILE A 93 -12.73 -8.55 -5.13
N GLU A 94 -13.44 -8.76 -6.23
CA GLU A 94 -14.68 -9.55 -6.23
C GLU A 94 -14.41 -10.98 -5.78
N ARG A 95 -13.37 -11.62 -6.34
CA ARG A 95 -13.01 -13.00 -6.00
C ARG A 95 -12.65 -13.15 -4.52
N GLN A 96 -11.83 -12.26 -3.98
CA GLN A 96 -11.40 -12.33 -2.59
C GLN A 96 -12.55 -12.02 -1.62
N ARG A 97 -13.43 -11.08 -1.98
CA ARG A 97 -14.67 -10.82 -1.23
C ARG A 97 -15.57 -12.06 -1.17
N GLN A 98 -15.76 -12.76 -2.29
CA GLN A 98 -16.56 -14.00 -2.32
C GLN A 98 -15.93 -15.14 -1.50
N ARG A 99 -14.59 -15.27 -1.54
CA ARG A 99 -13.87 -16.23 -0.69
C ARG A 99 -14.01 -15.90 0.79
N ASP A 100 -13.90 -14.63 1.15
CA ASP A 100 -14.07 -14.16 2.53
C ASP A 100 -15.48 -14.48 3.06
N LEU A 101 -16.50 -14.21 2.23
CA LEU A 101 -17.89 -14.52 2.51
C LEU A 101 -18.13 -16.03 2.66
N THR A 102 -17.57 -16.85 1.76
CA THR A 102 -17.73 -18.31 1.79
C THR A 102 -17.10 -18.93 3.04
N ASN A 103 -15.93 -18.42 3.46
CA ASN A 103 -15.20 -18.96 4.59
C ASN A 103 -15.80 -18.60 5.95
N THR A 104 -16.49 -17.47 6.06
CA THR A 104 -16.97 -16.95 7.35
C THR A 104 -18.50 -16.88 7.46
N GLY A 105 -19.23 -17.04 6.35
CA GLY A 105 -20.68 -16.89 6.30
C GLY A 105 -21.17 -15.44 6.26
N GLU A 106 -20.28 -14.45 6.39
CA GLU A 106 -20.54 -13.02 6.25
C GLU A 106 -19.34 -12.30 5.62
N GLU A 107 -19.49 -11.05 5.19
CA GLU A 107 -18.31 -10.27 4.77
C GLU A 107 -17.51 -9.82 6.01
N ALA A 108 -16.52 -10.61 6.41
CA ALA A 108 -15.73 -10.34 7.60
C ALA A 108 -14.84 -9.07 7.45
N SER A 109 -14.07 -8.99 6.35
CA SER A 109 -13.16 -7.86 6.07
C SER A 109 -13.79 -6.86 5.10
N LYS A 110 -13.20 -5.66 4.97
CA LYS A 110 -13.61 -4.70 3.92
C LYS A 110 -12.77 -4.92 2.66
N TRP A 111 -13.43 -4.82 1.51
CA TRP A 111 -12.83 -5.02 0.18
C TRP A 111 -13.27 -3.88 -0.74
N SER A 112 -12.35 -3.26 -1.48
CA SER A 112 -12.71 -2.22 -2.46
C SER A 112 -11.73 -2.16 -3.62
N THR A 113 -12.28 -1.97 -4.82
CA THR A 113 -11.49 -1.57 -5.97
C THR A 113 -11.00 -0.15 -5.76
N LEU A 114 -9.69 0.08 -5.81
CA LEU A 114 -9.09 1.39 -5.62
C LEU A 114 -7.81 1.52 -6.44
N ASP A 115 -7.82 2.41 -7.42
CA ASP A 115 -6.60 2.91 -8.04
C ASP A 115 -5.94 3.96 -7.14
N LEU A 116 -4.83 3.57 -6.53
CA LEU A 116 -4.06 4.42 -5.61
C LEU A 116 -3.35 5.58 -6.30
N LEU A 117 -3.32 5.65 -7.64
CA LEU A 117 -2.82 6.80 -8.39
C LEU A 117 -3.96 7.74 -8.85
N SER A 118 -5.22 7.33 -8.69
CA SER A 118 -6.39 8.14 -9.03
C SER A 118 -6.80 9.05 -7.86
N LEU A 119 -6.55 10.36 -8.01
CA LEU A 119 -6.94 11.36 -7.01
C LEU A 119 -8.43 11.28 -6.65
N ALA A 120 -9.31 11.21 -7.66
CA ALA A 120 -10.75 11.17 -7.45
C ALA A 120 -11.20 9.92 -6.65
N GLN A 121 -10.63 8.75 -6.96
CA GLN A 121 -10.95 7.53 -6.21
C GLN A 121 -10.41 7.59 -4.78
N VAL A 122 -9.20 8.12 -4.57
CA VAL A 122 -8.61 8.27 -3.23
C VAL A 122 -9.39 9.28 -2.38
N GLU A 123 -9.85 10.39 -2.96
CA GLU A 123 -10.72 11.36 -2.28
C GLU A 123 -12.07 10.74 -1.87
N GLU A 124 -12.71 9.98 -2.76
CA GLU A 124 -13.94 9.27 -2.44
C GLU A 124 -13.70 8.21 -1.35
N PHE A 125 -12.64 7.42 -1.50
CA PHE A 125 -12.27 6.36 -0.57
C PHE A 125 -11.98 6.90 0.83
N LYS A 126 -11.40 8.11 0.94
CA LYS A 126 -11.12 8.78 2.21
C LYS A 126 -12.35 8.95 3.10
N LYS A 127 -13.56 9.02 2.51
CA LYS A 127 -14.81 9.11 3.27
C LYS A 127 -15.07 7.89 4.15
N GLN A 128 -14.42 6.75 3.87
CA GLN A 128 -14.39 5.56 4.72
C GLN A 128 -13.49 5.74 5.96
N GLY A 129 -12.84 6.88 6.11
CA GLY A 129 -11.97 7.26 7.22
C GLY A 129 -10.48 7.06 6.95
N ARG A 130 -9.69 7.13 8.02
CA ARG A 130 -8.22 7.04 7.97
C ARG A 130 -7.71 5.73 8.57
N TYR A 131 -6.44 5.41 8.30
CA TYR A 131 -5.78 4.17 8.71
C TYR A 131 -4.55 4.45 9.58
N ASP A 132 -4.27 3.51 10.49
CA ASP A 132 -3.14 3.55 11.42
C ASP A 132 -1.97 2.67 10.98
N VAL A 133 -2.24 1.68 10.13
CA VAL A 133 -1.23 0.80 9.55
C VAL A 133 -1.57 0.62 8.07
N ILE A 134 -0.57 0.80 7.20
CA ILE A 134 -0.66 0.54 5.77
C ILE A 134 0.33 -0.57 5.44
N ILE A 135 -0.13 -1.60 4.74
CA ILE A 135 0.67 -2.76 4.37
C ILE A 135 0.79 -2.78 2.85
N ASP A 136 2.02 -2.75 2.37
CA ASP A 136 2.41 -2.81 0.96
C ASP A 136 3.33 -4.00 0.76
N LYS A 137 2.84 -5.03 0.06
CA LYS A 137 3.67 -6.18 -0.32
C LYS A 137 3.78 -6.22 -1.84
N SER A 138 4.88 -5.67 -2.35
CA SER A 138 5.15 -5.49 -3.78
C SER A 138 4.16 -4.65 -4.58
N THR A 139 3.26 -3.89 -3.94
CA THR A 139 2.39 -2.96 -4.66
C THR A 139 3.19 -1.78 -5.20
N SER A 140 4.07 -1.18 -4.37
CA SER A 140 5.01 -0.16 -4.85
C SER A 140 6.04 -0.69 -5.84
N ASP A 141 6.33 -2.00 -5.81
CA ASP A 141 7.14 -2.64 -6.86
C ASP A 141 6.42 -2.60 -8.21
N ALA A 142 5.17 -3.05 -8.24
CA ALA A 142 4.34 -3.04 -9.45
C ALA A 142 4.13 -1.61 -9.99
N ILE A 143 3.77 -0.66 -9.12
CA ILE A 143 3.56 0.74 -9.49
C ILE A 143 4.82 1.37 -10.08
N SER A 144 6.02 0.99 -9.61
CA SER A 144 7.27 1.53 -10.15
C SER A 144 7.59 1.10 -11.58
N CYS A 145 6.87 0.11 -12.11
CA CYS A 145 6.97 -0.31 -13.50
C CYS A 145 5.99 0.43 -14.42
N ALA A 146 5.14 1.31 -13.88
CA ALA A 146 4.20 2.12 -14.65
C ALA A 146 4.86 3.38 -15.22
N GLU A 147 4.20 3.99 -16.20
CA GLU A 147 4.58 5.30 -16.74
C GLU A 147 4.33 6.43 -15.73
N ASP A 148 4.95 7.58 -15.96
CA ASP A 148 4.74 8.77 -15.15
C ASP A 148 3.29 9.26 -15.22
N VAL A 149 2.80 9.73 -14.07
CA VAL A 149 1.41 10.18 -13.91
C VAL A 149 1.32 11.65 -14.31
N HIS A 150 0.33 11.97 -15.15
CA HIS A 150 0.03 13.35 -15.53
C HIS A 150 -0.84 13.99 -14.46
N VAL A 151 -0.35 15.08 -13.85
CA VAL A 151 -1.07 15.78 -12.79
C VAL A 151 -1.15 17.28 -13.06
N GLY A 152 -2.22 17.92 -12.54
CA GLY A 152 -2.37 19.36 -12.52
C GLY A 152 -1.62 19.99 -11.34
N LEU A 153 -1.13 21.22 -11.52
CA LEU A 153 -0.44 22.00 -10.49
C LEU A 153 -1.18 23.31 -10.19
N PRO A 154 -1.21 23.76 -8.93
CA PRO A 154 -0.69 23.09 -7.74
C PRO A 154 -1.46 21.80 -7.41
N TYR A 155 -0.75 20.79 -6.86
CA TYR A 155 -1.37 19.50 -6.55
C TYR A 155 -1.96 19.51 -5.15
N HIS A 156 -3.28 19.69 -5.08
CA HIS A 156 -4.02 19.71 -3.82
C HIS A 156 -4.86 18.44 -3.67
N MET A 157 -4.83 17.89 -2.46
CA MET A 157 -5.83 16.90 -2.04
C MET A 157 -7.03 17.67 -1.53
N ASN A 158 -8.25 17.36 -1.98
CA ASN A 158 -9.51 18.01 -1.62
C ASN A 158 -9.83 19.28 -2.43
N THR A 159 -10.27 19.08 -3.67
CA THR A 159 -10.72 20.14 -4.61
C THR A 159 -11.89 21.02 -4.13
N ALA A 160 -12.52 20.71 -2.98
CA ALA A 160 -13.73 21.39 -2.51
C ALA A 160 -13.51 22.80 -1.91
N MET A 161 -12.27 23.24 -1.66
CA MET A 161 -12.00 24.53 -0.99
C MET A 161 -11.60 25.70 -1.91
N GLU A 162 -11.40 25.50 -3.21
CA GLU A 162 -11.05 26.60 -4.12
C GLU A 162 -12.24 27.05 -5.00
N GLN A 163 -13.26 27.63 -4.37
CA GLN A 163 -14.20 28.52 -5.07
C GLN A 163 -13.92 30.01 -4.84
N GLY A 164 -12.75 30.37 -4.31
CA GLY A 164 -12.38 31.77 -4.13
C GLY A 164 -10.88 32.00 -4.01
N SER A 165 -10.33 32.76 -4.96
CA SER A 165 -8.91 33.14 -5.09
C SER A 165 -8.04 31.97 -5.57
N SER A 166 -7.39 32.00 -6.73
CA SER A 166 -6.46 33.03 -7.21
C SER A 166 -6.13 32.74 -8.68
N LEU A 167 -5.57 33.72 -9.39
CA LEU A 167 -4.94 33.61 -10.71
C LEU A 167 -3.72 32.66 -10.69
N ALA A 168 -3.88 31.41 -10.26
CA ALA A 168 -2.83 30.40 -10.32
C ALA A 168 -2.69 29.95 -11.78
N ILE A 169 -1.48 30.12 -12.33
CA ILE A 169 -1.10 29.48 -13.59
C ILE A 169 -1.27 27.98 -13.38
N SER A 170 -2.35 27.42 -13.93
CA SER A 170 -2.59 25.98 -14.00
C SER A 170 -1.57 25.38 -14.95
N GLY A 171 -0.68 24.56 -14.42
CA GLY A 171 0.29 23.81 -15.19
C GLY A 171 -0.03 22.32 -15.13
N HIS A 172 0.49 21.56 -16.08
CA HIS A 172 0.52 20.11 -16.00
C HIS A 172 1.98 19.65 -15.98
N THR A 173 2.25 18.57 -15.25
CA THR A 173 3.56 17.92 -15.26
C THR A 173 3.41 16.41 -15.18
N GLN A 174 4.46 15.71 -15.58
CA GLN A 174 4.61 14.28 -15.39
C GLN A 174 5.35 14.05 -14.07
N VAL A 175 4.84 13.14 -13.26
CA VAL A 175 5.38 12.84 -11.93
C VAL A 175 5.56 11.34 -11.79
N TYR A 176 6.70 10.95 -11.26
CA TYR A 176 6.98 9.55 -10.93
C TYR A 176 5.87 8.98 -10.02
N PRO A 177 5.22 7.86 -10.38
CA PRO A 177 4.00 7.39 -9.73
C PRO A 177 4.15 7.12 -8.23
N LEU A 178 5.34 6.75 -7.74
CA LEU A 178 5.54 6.53 -6.30
C LEU A 178 5.48 7.83 -5.47
N VAL A 179 5.72 8.99 -6.07
CA VAL A 179 5.51 10.28 -5.40
C VAL A 179 4.01 10.49 -5.16
N ILE A 180 3.18 10.21 -6.18
CA ILE A 180 1.70 10.29 -6.07
C ILE A 180 1.18 9.28 -5.06
N LEU A 181 1.66 8.03 -5.10
CA LEU A 181 1.35 7.01 -4.11
C LEU A 181 1.65 7.50 -2.69
N ALA A 182 2.84 8.06 -2.44
CA ALA A 182 3.23 8.56 -1.13
C ALA A 182 2.31 9.69 -0.63
N ILE A 183 1.92 10.62 -1.50
CA ILE A 183 0.98 11.70 -1.18
C ILE A 183 -0.40 11.13 -0.84
N HIS A 184 -0.92 10.24 -1.67
CA HIS A 184 -2.24 9.62 -1.49
C HIS A 184 -2.31 8.77 -0.22
N LEU A 185 -1.30 7.95 0.06
CA LEU A 185 -1.26 7.18 1.30
C LEU A 185 -1.13 8.09 2.52
N ALA A 186 -0.38 9.19 2.43
CA ALA A 186 -0.27 10.16 3.52
C ALA A 186 -1.61 10.88 3.77
N TYR A 187 -2.39 11.11 2.70
CA TYR A 187 -3.75 11.60 2.81
C TYR A 187 -4.66 10.57 3.46
N LEU A 188 -4.52 9.27 3.17
CA LEU A 188 -5.30 8.17 3.78
C LEU A 188 -4.90 7.82 5.23
N ALA A 189 -3.70 8.19 5.66
CA ALA A 189 -3.13 7.88 6.97
C ALA A 189 -3.55 8.84 8.11
N THR A 190 -3.52 8.37 9.36
CA THR A 190 -3.45 9.19 10.57
C THR A 190 -1.98 9.59 10.86
N PRO A 191 -1.70 10.72 11.55
CA PRO A 191 -0.36 10.96 12.07
C PRO A 191 0.11 9.80 12.95
N GLY A 192 1.39 9.43 12.82
CA GLY A 192 1.98 8.24 13.45
C GLY A 192 1.61 6.90 12.79
N CYS A 193 0.80 6.90 11.72
CA CYS A 193 0.53 5.69 10.95
C CYS A 193 1.83 5.07 10.41
N GLN A 194 1.94 3.74 10.48
CA GLN A 194 3.08 3.02 9.93
C GLN A 194 2.74 2.46 8.54
N TRP A 195 3.48 2.89 7.52
CA TRP A 195 3.49 2.27 6.20
C TRP A 195 4.61 1.25 6.14
N MET A 196 4.24 -0.02 6.04
CA MET A 196 5.12 -1.18 6.08
C MET A 196 5.22 -1.78 4.70
N VAL A 197 6.42 -1.74 4.12
CA VAL A 197 6.65 -2.08 2.72
C VAL A 197 7.59 -3.25 2.65
N LEU A 198 7.14 -4.36 2.09
CA LEU A 198 8.01 -5.45 1.66
C LEU A 198 8.22 -5.31 0.15
N SER A 199 9.46 -5.01 -0.24
CA SER A 199 9.84 -4.71 -1.61
C SER A 199 11.00 -5.60 -2.06
N TYR A 200 11.04 -5.91 -3.35
CA TYR A 200 12.22 -6.52 -3.97
C TYR A 200 13.43 -5.56 -4.01
N SER A 201 13.18 -4.25 -4.04
CA SER A 201 14.22 -3.25 -4.31
C SER A 201 14.88 -2.70 -3.04
N ALA A 202 16.22 -2.74 -3.01
CA ALA A 202 17.06 -2.09 -2.00
C ALA A 202 17.05 -0.56 -2.05
N SER A 203 16.55 0.01 -3.15
CA SER A 203 16.51 1.44 -3.44
C SER A 203 15.10 1.93 -3.71
N ARG A 204 14.08 1.21 -3.20
CA ARG A 204 12.64 1.50 -3.43
C ARG A 204 12.28 2.97 -3.20
N PHE A 205 12.91 3.62 -2.22
CA PHE A 205 12.67 5.02 -1.85
C PHE A 205 13.84 5.97 -2.17
N SER A 206 14.79 5.57 -3.03
CA SER A 206 15.93 6.42 -3.42
C SER A 206 15.51 7.71 -4.14
N TYR A 207 14.37 7.69 -4.84
CA TYR A 207 13.78 8.86 -5.51
C TYR A 207 13.36 9.99 -4.55
N TRP A 208 13.42 9.77 -3.23
CA TRP A 208 13.16 10.82 -2.23
C TRP A 208 14.29 11.84 -2.12
N GLU A 209 15.44 11.57 -2.71
CA GLU A 209 16.53 12.55 -2.80
C GLU A 209 16.37 13.50 -4.00
N ASP A 210 15.47 13.17 -4.93
CA ASP A 210 15.22 13.95 -6.13
C ASP A 210 14.45 15.24 -5.82
N GLU A 211 14.69 16.30 -6.59
CA GLU A 211 13.92 17.53 -6.46
C GLU A 211 12.46 17.30 -6.89
N SER A 212 11.52 17.52 -5.96
CA SER A 212 10.09 17.50 -6.32
C SER A 212 9.73 18.72 -7.19
N PRO A 213 8.88 18.56 -8.21
CA PRO A 213 8.31 19.68 -8.94
C PRO A 213 7.74 20.73 -7.97
N GLN A 214 7.96 22.01 -8.27
CA GLN A 214 7.41 23.10 -7.47
C GLN A 214 5.89 22.94 -7.36
N ARG A 215 5.35 23.12 -6.15
CA ARG A 215 3.91 23.00 -5.82
C ARG A 215 3.33 21.57 -5.80
N LEU A 216 4.19 20.57 -5.59
CA LEU A 216 3.81 19.21 -5.19
C LEU A 216 4.36 18.93 -3.77
N PRO A 217 3.57 18.37 -2.84
CA PRO A 217 4.09 17.97 -1.53
C PRO A 217 5.21 16.94 -1.68
N HIS A 218 6.36 17.19 -1.04
CA HIS A 218 7.50 16.30 -1.12
C HIS A 218 7.30 15.08 -0.18
N PRO A 219 7.51 13.82 -0.62
CA PRO A 219 7.30 12.64 0.21
C PRO A 219 7.99 12.66 1.59
N THR A 220 9.22 13.17 1.67
CA THR A 220 9.97 13.29 2.93
C THR A 220 9.37 14.26 3.95
N GLN A 221 8.48 15.17 3.53
CA GLN A 221 7.72 16.02 4.45
C GLN A 221 6.56 15.26 5.09
N LEU A 222 6.08 14.22 4.41
CA LEU A 222 4.88 13.45 4.77
C LEU A 222 5.23 12.16 5.51
N TRP A 223 6.37 11.56 5.18
CA TRP A 223 6.82 10.28 5.69
C TRP A 223 8.25 10.35 6.20
N LYS A 224 8.48 9.74 7.35
CA LYS A 224 9.82 9.53 7.91
C LYS A 224 10.17 8.05 7.81
N MET A 225 11.28 7.72 7.15
CA MET A 225 11.79 6.35 7.18
C MET A 225 12.35 6.04 8.58
N VAL A 226 11.72 5.12 9.29
CA VAL A 226 12.12 4.73 10.65
C VAL A 226 12.92 3.42 10.65
N ARG A 227 12.78 2.60 9.60
CA ARG A 227 13.54 1.35 9.48
C ARG A 227 13.73 0.93 8.02
N HIS A 228 14.88 0.32 7.74
CA HIS A 228 15.17 -0.45 6.53
C HIS A 228 15.94 -1.71 6.90
N GLU A 229 15.40 -2.88 6.58
CA GLU A 229 16.04 -4.18 6.84
C GLU A 229 16.07 -5.05 5.58
N LYS A 230 17.05 -5.95 5.56
CA LYS A 230 17.12 -7.01 4.56
C LYS A 230 16.52 -8.28 5.15
N ILE A 231 15.64 -8.91 4.39
CA ILE A 231 15.02 -10.20 4.71
C ILE A 231 15.55 -11.21 3.69
N GLU A 232 16.27 -12.21 4.16
CA GLU A 232 16.73 -13.30 3.30
C GLU A 232 15.55 -14.24 3.01
N GLN A 233 15.36 -14.57 1.72
CA GLN A 233 14.38 -15.56 1.33
C GLN A 233 14.91 -16.96 1.69
N PRO A 234 14.11 -17.82 2.32
CA PRO A 234 14.48 -19.22 2.52
C PRO A 234 14.85 -19.86 1.18
N GLN A 235 15.97 -20.60 1.15
CA GLN A 235 16.35 -21.35 -0.05
C GLN A 235 15.29 -22.41 -0.36
N ASP A 236 14.95 -22.60 -1.64
CA ASP A 236 14.13 -23.73 -2.04
C ASP A 236 14.91 -25.02 -1.72
N PRO A 237 14.38 -25.92 -0.89
CA PRO A 237 15.05 -27.18 -0.55
C PRO A 237 15.37 -28.06 -1.76
N LYS A 238 14.71 -27.81 -2.90
CA LYS A 238 14.92 -28.51 -4.17
C LYS A 238 15.92 -27.81 -5.09
N ASP A 239 16.38 -26.61 -4.74
CA ASP A 239 17.39 -25.92 -5.53
C ASP A 239 18.74 -26.62 -5.35
N THR A 240 19.27 -27.14 -6.45
CA THR A 240 20.56 -27.83 -6.51
C THR A 240 21.68 -26.90 -6.95
N VAL A 241 21.36 -25.64 -7.28
CA VAL A 241 22.31 -24.64 -7.74
C VAL A 241 22.62 -23.67 -6.60
N HIS A 242 23.91 -23.52 -6.27
CA HIS A 242 24.35 -22.50 -5.34
C HIS A 242 24.24 -21.10 -5.96
N ARG A 243 23.12 -20.42 -5.70
CA ARG A 243 22.90 -19.01 -6.08
C ARG A 243 23.14 -18.12 -4.86
N PRO A 244 23.56 -16.86 -5.05
CA PRO A 244 23.50 -15.87 -3.98
C PRO A 244 22.08 -15.80 -3.40
N PRO A 245 21.93 -15.58 -2.09
CA PRO A 245 20.62 -15.50 -1.46
C PRO A 245 19.81 -14.35 -2.05
N THR A 246 18.54 -14.61 -2.35
CA THR A 246 17.59 -13.56 -2.73
C THR A 246 17.26 -12.76 -1.48
N MET A 247 17.51 -11.45 -1.52
CA MET A 247 17.18 -10.53 -0.43
C MET A 247 15.94 -9.73 -0.81
N HIS A 248 14.98 -9.67 0.10
CA HIS A 248 13.89 -8.70 0.08
C HIS A 248 14.17 -7.58 1.08
N HIS A 249 13.46 -6.47 0.95
CA HIS A 249 13.69 -5.27 1.73
C HIS A 249 12.42 -4.86 2.45
N LEU A 250 12.51 -4.82 3.78
CA LEU A 250 11.47 -4.26 4.63
C LEU A 250 11.77 -2.79 4.89
N TYR A 251 10.85 -1.91 4.53
CA TYR A 251 10.85 -0.52 4.95
C TYR A 251 9.70 -0.29 5.92
N ILE A 252 9.95 0.49 6.97
CA ILE A 252 8.90 1.01 7.84
C ILE A 252 9.02 2.52 7.80
N LEU A 253 7.93 3.15 7.38
CA LEU A 253 7.82 4.60 7.28
C LEU A 253 6.70 5.06 8.22
N GLU A 254 6.92 6.19 8.88
CA GLU A 254 5.97 6.76 9.84
C GLU A 254 5.40 8.07 9.29
N ARG A 255 4.07 8.19 9.35
CA ARG A 255 3.35 9.39 8.91
C ARG A 255 3.67 10.55 9.85
N THR A 256 4.17 11.65 9.29
CA THR A 256 4.46 12.89 10.05
C THR A 256 3.17 13.63 10.47
N GLU A 257 3.32 14.67 11.28
CA GLU A 257 2.23 15.59 11.63
C GLU A 257 1.91 16.61 10.52
N THR A 258 2.70 16.65 9.44
CA THR A 258 2.50 17.60 8.33
C THR A 258 1.11 17.41 7.73
N PRO A 259 0.23 18.43 7.69
CA PRO A 259 -1.10 18.29 7.13
C PRO A 259 -1.06 18.11 5.60
N LEU A 260 -2.07 17.41 5.07
CA LEU A 260 -2.36 17.31 3.64
C LEU A 260 -3.81 17.73 3.42
N GLY A 261 -4.01 18.77 2.62
CA GLY A 261 -5.31 19.34 2.26
C GLY A 261 -5.14 20.44 1.22
#